data_AF-A0A2W4M8K9-F1
#
_entry.id   AF-A0A2W4M8K9-F1
#
_cell.length_a   1.000
_cell.length_b   1.000
_cell.length_c   1.000
_cell.angle_alpha   90.00
_cell.angle_beta   90.00
_cell.angle_gamma   90.00
#
_symmetry.space_group_name_H-M   'P 1'
#
loop_
_entity.id
_entity.type
_entity.pdbx_description
1 polymer ?
#
loop_
_entity_poly.entity_id
_entity_poly.type
_entity_poly.pdbx_seq_one_letter_code
_entity_poly.pdbx_strand_id
1 'polypeptide(L)'
;MKSGRFHKGIRAAAALFGTLACGLAGAAGTCDEEARWSAPDSEQHFMVLAGREGEFYDRSGPAFVMLLKVTAEEYAVGAVGIYANEDRYATFGAVPSAQYEPFLHDSEAASEVRLRLRINGPQYERVLRILETWDRRAREAMLLYPDIALDNILLVKQATEELNRCAETIATYPLDWGLDDTISENNIASRVPYEYFKELRRLNPERHVTDAEMPAALMAALASPEASDEASSGHQHHAHHHPHSKE
;
A
#
# COMPACT_ATOMS: atom_id res chain seq x y z
N MET A 1 -29.46 -39.10 -0.80
CA MET A 1 -28.44 -38.41 -1.62
C MET A 1 -28.11 -37.09 -0.95
N LYS A 2 -26.98 -37.01 -0.24
CA LYS A 2 -26.53 -35.78 0.42
C LYS A 2 -25.61 -35.04 -0.55
N SER A 3 -26.04 -33.85 -0.97
CA SER A 3 -25.27 -32.92 -1.79
C SER A 3 -24.05 -32.42 -1.02
N GLY A 4 -22.88 -32.51 -1.65
CA GLY A 4 -21.59 -32.11 -1.08
C GLY A 4 -21.39 -30.60 -1.08
N ARG A 5 -20.95 -30.04 0.05
CA ARG A 5 -20.41 -28.69 0.12
C ARG A 5 -18.95 -28.71 -0.31
N PHE A 6 -18.68 -28.25 -1.53
CA PHE A 6 -17.36 -27.78 -1.92
C PHE A 6 -17.00 -26.56 -1.06
N HIS A 7 -16.07 -26.71 -0.13
CA HIS A 7 -15.42 -25.59 0.55
C HIS A 7 -14.31 -25.12 -0.39
N LYS A 8 -14.56 -24.05 -1.16
CA LYS A 8 -13.49 -23.26 -1.74
C LYS A 8 -13.06 -22.25 -0.68
N GLY A 9 -11.99 -22.57 0.05
CA GLY A 9 -11.37 -21.62 0.95
C GLY A 9 -10.66 -20.54 0.13
N ILE A 10 -11.12 -19.29 0.24
CA ILE A 10 -10.40 -18.12 -0.26
C ILE A 10 -9.27 -17.87 0.73
N ARG A 11 -8.02 -17.83 0.24
CA ARG A 11 -6.84 -17.58 1.08
C ARG A 11 -6.36 -16.15 0.85
N ALA A 12 -6.26 -15.38 1.94
CA ALA A 12 -5.56 -14.10 1.93
C ALA A 12 -4.06 -14.38 2.14
N ALA A 13 -3.23 -13.99 1.17
CA ALA A 13 -1.78 -14.09 1.31
C ALA A 13 -1.21 -12.71 1.62
N ALA A 14 -1.00 -12.42 2.91
CA ALA A 14 -0.31 -11.22 3.37
C ALA A 14 1.20 -11.49 3.45
N ALA A 15 1.89 -11.41 2.30
CA ALA A 15 3.35 -11.23 2.23
C ALA A 15 3.79 -11.08 0.75
N LEU A 16 4.00 -9.84 0.29
CA LEU A 16 4.72 -9.60 -0.97
C LEU A 16 6.24 -9.44 -0.76
N PHE A 17 6.73 -9.53 0.46
CA PHE A 17 8.16 -9.37 0.75
C PHE A 17 8.89 -10.71 0.73
N GLY A 18 9.03 -11.28 -0.47
CA GLY A 18 9.82 -12.47 -0.74
C GLY A 18 11.14 -12.11 -1.44
N THR A 19 12.27 -12.47 -0.83
CA THR A 19 13.60 -12.36 -1.44
C THR A 19 13.70 -13.21 -2.71
N LEU A 20 13.78 -12.55 -3.88
CA LEU A 20 14.18 -13.19 -5.13
C LEU A 20 15.66 -12.88 -5.42
N ALA A 21 16.51 -13.85 -5.12
CA ALA A 21 17.84 -13.92 -5.68
C ALA A 21 17.79 -14.58 -7.07
N CYS A 22 18.36 -13.85 -8.03
CA CYS A 22 18.92 -14.31 -9.30
C CYS A 22 17.97 -14.73 -10.43
N GLY A 23 17.70 -13.75 -11.31
CA GLY A 23 17.29 -13.92 -12.71
C GLY A 23 17.53 -12.62 -13.48
N LEU A 24 18.72 -12.44 -14.04
CA LEU A 24 19.02 -11.36 -14.99
C LEU A 24 18.29 -11.63 -16.32
N ALA A 25 17.46 -10.66 -16.74
CA ALA A 25 16.90 -10.38 -18.08
C ALA A 25 15.36 -10.42 -18.19
N GLY A 26 14.77 -9.23 -18.38
CA GLY A 26 13.36 -8.99 -18.76
C GLY A 26 12.45 -8.72 -17.56
N ALA A 27 11.77 -7.59 -17.37
CA ALA A 27 11.50 -6.45 -18.23
C ALA A 27 11.40 -5.19 -17.36
N ALA A 28 12.23 -4.18 -17.64
CA ALA A 28 11.83 -2.82 -17.32
C ALA A 28 10.66 -2.51 -18.25
N GLY A 29 9.42 -2.63 -17.75
CA GLY A 29 8.18 -2.43 -18.51
C GLY A 29 8.32 -1.25 -19.48
N THR A 30 8.55 -1.53 -20.75
CA THR A 30 8.67 -0.49 -21.78
C THR A 30 7.29 0.04 -22.10
N CYS A 31 7.19 1.26 -22.64
CA CYS A 31 5.89 1.79 -23.07
C CYS A 31 5.25 0.94 -24.17
N ASP A 32 6.08 0.23 -24.94
CA ASP A 32 5.68 -0.79 -25.89
C ASP A 32 5.02 -2.00 -25.24
N GLU A 33 5.56 -2.48 -24.11
CA GLU A 33 4.97 -3.58 -23.33
C GLU A 33 3.67 -3.15 -22.66
N GLU A 34 3.61 -1.92 -22.15
CA GLU A 34 2.39 -1.34 -21.59
C GLU A 34 1.29 -1.20 -22.65
N ALA A 35 1.62 -0.69 -23.84
CA ALA A 35 0.68 -0.55 -24.94
C ALA A 35 0.17 -1.90 -25.49
N ARG A 36 0.98 -2.97 -25.37
CA ARG A 36 0.61 -4.33 -25.78
C ARG A 36 -0.04 -5.14 -24.66
N TRP A 37 -0.10 -4.61 -23.45
CA TRP A 37 -0.62 -5.34 -22.31
C TRP A 37 -2.14 -5.50 -22.42
N SER A 38 -2.60 -6.74 -22.32
CA SER A 38 -4.00 -7.08 -22.08
C SER A 38 -4.09 -7.79 -20.74
N ALA A 39 -4.95 -7.30 -19.85
CA ALA A 39 -5.23 -8.00 -18.60
C ALA A 39 -5.71 -9.42 -18.90
N PRO A 40 -5.18 -10.46 -18.22
CA PRO A 40 -5.94 -11.69 -18.07
C PRO A 40 -7.29 -11.33 -17.46
N ASP A 41 -8.40 -11.87 -17.97
CA ASP A 41 -9.76 -11.55 -17.50
C ASP A 41 -9.95 -11.74 -15.97
N SER A 42 -9.09 -12.54 -15.35
CA SER A 42 -9.11 -12.89 -13.94
C SER A 42 -8.19 -12.06 -13.04
N GLU A 43 -7.39 -11.14 -13.56
CA GLU A 43 -6.34 -10.43 -12.80
C GLU A 43 -6.54 -8.92 -12.84
N GLN A 44 -6.66 -8.30 -11.67
CA GLN A 44 -6.86 -6.87 -11.52
C GLN A 44 -5.84 -6.27 -10.56
N HIS A 45 -5.31 -5.09 -10.92
CA HIS A 45 -4.29 -4.39 -10.15
C HIS A 45 -4.78 -3.01 -9.75
N PHE A 46 -4.44 -2.62 -8.52
CA PHE A 46 -4.79 -1.33 -7.97
C PHE A 46 -3.61 -0.70 -7.24
N MET A 47 -3.50 0.63 -7.34
CA MET A 47 -2.70 1.45 -6.43
C MET A 47 -3.64 2.27 -5.57
N VAL A 48 -3.35 2.36 -4.28
CA VAL A 48 -4.15 3.08 -3.31
C VAL A 48 -3.27 4.05 -2.56
N LEU A 49 -3.59 5.33 -2.64
CA LEU A 49 -3.06 6.34 -1.73
C LEU A 49 -4.03 6.44 -0.56
N ALA A 50 -3.55 6.15 0.64
CA ALA A 50 -4.36 6.09 1.84
C ALA A 50 -3.75 6.96 2.93
N GLY A 51 -4.56 7.80 3.56
CA GLY A 51 -4.10 8.57 4.70
C GLY A 51 -5.23 8.94 5.65
N ARG A 52 -4.87 9.24 6.89
CA ARG A 52 -5.79 9.68 7.95
C ARG A 52 -5.11 10.75 8.79
N GLU A 53 -5.88 11.72 9.26
CA GLU A 53 -5.39 12.72 10.23
C GLU A 53 -5.85 12.42 11.67
N GLY A 54 -5.17 13.03 12.64
CA GLY A 54 -5.57 12.96 14.06
C GLY A 54 -5.16 11.69 14.81
N GLU A 55 -4.23 10.88 14.28
CA GLU A 55 -3.76 9.68 14.96
C GLU A 55 -2.45 9.87 15.74
N PHE A 56 -1.59 10.78 15.28
CA PHE A 56 -0.33 11.13 15.91
C PHE A 56 -0.46 12.38 16.79
N TYR A 57 0.52 12.61 17.66
CA TYR A 57 0.48 13.66 18.69
C TYR A 57 0.33 15.08 18.11
N ASP A 58 0.86 15.32 16.92
CA ASP A 58 0.83 16.59 16.20
C ASP A 58 -0.40 16.73 15.29
N ARG A 59 -1.39 15.85 15.47
CA ARG A 59 -2.63 15.76 14.69
C ARG A 59 -2.41 15.33 13.23
N SER A 60 -1.22 14.87 12.86
CA SER A 60 -1.01 14.12 11.63
C SER A 60 -1.47 12.66 11.83
N GLY A 61 -1.22 11.79 10.85
CA GLY A 61 -1.56 10.38 10.95
C GLY A 61 -0.94 9.58 9.81
N PRO A 62 -1.33 8.31 9.65
CA PRO A 62 -0.75 7.43 8.65
C PRO A 62 -0.97 8.00 7.25
N ALA A 63 0.01 7.79 6.38
CA ALA A 63 -0.04 8.16 4.97
C ALA A 63 0.86 7.20 4.19
N PHE A 64 0.28 6.37 3.33
CA PHE A 64 1.02 5.32 2.64
C PHE A 64 0.47 5.01 1.26
N VAL A 65 1.34 4.39 0.44
CA VAL A 65 0.99 3.80 -0.85
C VAL A 65 0.76 2.32 -0.63
N MET A 66 -0.35 1.81 -1.16
CA MET A 66 -0.72 0.40 -1.13
C MET A 66 -0.91 -0.11 -2.56
N LEU A 67 -0.42 -1.31 -2.83
CA LEU A 67 -0.64 -2.04 -4.06
C LEU A 67 -1.51 -3.26 -3.76
N LEU A 68 -2.53 -3.47 -4.58
CA LEU A 68 -3.38 -4.64 -4.54
C LEU A 68 -3.30 -5.38 -5.86
N LYS A 69 -3.12 -6.69 -5.76
CA LYS A 69 -3.29 -7.64 -6.86
C LYS A 69 -4.43 -8.56 -6.49
N VAL A 70 -5.44 -8.65 -7.34
CA VAL A 70 -6.62 -9.48 -7.12
C VAL A 70 -6.72 -10.48 -8.25
N THR A 71 -6.82 -11.76 -7.88
CA THR A 71 -7.09 -12.87 -8.81
C THR A 71 -8.45 -13.50 -8.49
N ALA A 72 -8.82 -14.56 -9.21
CA ALA A 72 -10.04 -15.32 -8.92
C ALA A 72 -9.99 -16.09 -7.58
N GLU A 73 -8.80 -16.38 -7.05
CA GLU A 73 -8.63 -17.28 -5.89
C GLU A 73 -8.06 -16.56 -4.66
N GLU A 74 -7.22 -15.55 -4.88
CA GLU A 74 -6.49 -14.85 -3.83
C GLU A 74 -6.34 -13.37 -4.14
N TYR A 75 -6.04 -12.60 -3.10
CA TYR A 75 -5.56 -11.24 -3.24
C TYR A 75 -4.26 -11.07 -2.44
N ALA A 76 -3.38 -10.22 -2.97
CA ALA A 76 -2.13 -9.83 -2.33
C ALA A 76 -2.12 -8.33 -2.13
N VAL A 77 -1.69 -7.90 -0.94
CA VAL A 77 -1.58 -6.49 -0.55
C VAL A 77 -0.16 -6.22 -0.07
N GLY A 78 0.42 -5.12 -0.55
CA GLY A 78 1.67 -4.57 -0.03
C GLY A 78 1.51 -3.08 0.16
N ALA A 79 1.93 -2.55 1.31
CA ALA A 79 1.81 -1.14 1.61
C ALA A 79 3.11 -0.60 2.23
N VAL A 80 3.52 0.59 1.83
CA VAL A 80 4.72 1.28 2.32
C VAL A 80 4.40 2.75 2.55
N GLY A 81 4.84 3.28 3.68
CA GLY A 81 4.71 4.70 4.02
C GLY A 81 4.76 4.94 5.51
N ILE A 82 4.11 6.00 5.96
CA ILE A 82 4.04 6.39 7.37
C ILE A 82 2.87 5.65 8.03
N TYR A 83 3.14 5.01 9.17
CA TYR A 83 2.14 4.32 9.99
C TYR A 83 2.45 4.47 11.49
N ALA A 84 1.48 4.13 12.34
CA ALA A 84 1.68 4.04 13.78
C ALA A 84 2.34 2.70 14.14
N ASN A 85 3.52 2.72 14.75
CA ASN A 85 4.08 1.51 15.35
C ASN A 85 3.32 1.12 16.64
N GLU A 86 3.75 0.03 17.29
CA GLU A 86 3.12 -0.48 18.52
C GLU A 86 3.09 0.57 19.65
N ASP A 87 4.13 1.41 19.72
CA ASP A 87 4.26 2.51 20.69
C ASP A 87 3.54 3.80 20.24
N ARG A 88 2.74 3.74 19.16
CA ARG A 88 2.00 4.87 18.57
C ARG A 88 2.90 5.99 18.03
N TYR A 89 4.17 5.72 17.78
CA TYR A 89 5.06 6.65 17.09
C TYR A 89 4.93 6.52 15.57
N ALA A 90 4.99 7.65 14.89
CA ALA A 90 5.07 7.70 13.44
C ALA A 90 6.36 7.00 12.98
N THR A 91 6.21 5.96 12.16
CA THR A 91 7.30 5.16 11.60
C THR A 91 7.12 5.08 10.10
N PHE A 92 8.23 5.03 9.35
CA PHE A 92 8.22 4.84 7.91
C PHE A 92 8.71 3.43 7.55
N GLY A 93 8.01 2.74 6.65
CA GLY A 93 8.42 1.42 6.15
C GLY A 93 7.23 0.61 5.62
N ALA A 94 7.39 -0.71 5.56
CA ALA A 94 6.27 -1.62 5.31
C ALA A 94 5.16 -1.44 6.35
N VAL A 95 3.94 -1.24 5.89
CA VAL A 95 2.77 -0.97 6.72
C VAL A 95 2.13 -2.30 7.13
N PRO A 96 1.97 -2.60 8.43
CA PRO A 96 1.31 -3.81 8.90
C PRO A 96 -0.16 -3.90 8.46
N SER A 97 -0.71 -5.11 8.31
CA SER A 97 -2.07 -5.30 7.80
C SER A 97 -3.14 -4.60 8.61
N ALA A 98 -3.04 -4.67 9.94
CA ALA A 98 -3.94 -3.96 10.85
C ALA A 98 -4.00 -2.44 10.62
N GLN A 99 -2.97 -1.85 10.01
CA GLN A 99 -2.92 -0.41 9.70
C GLN A 99 -3.53 -0.10 8.33
N TYR A 100 -3.37 -0.97 7.33
CA TYR A 100 -3.91 -0.71 5.98
C TYR A 100 -5.31 -1.27 5.74
N GLU A 101 -5.73 -2.31 6.48
CA GLU A 101 -7.03 -2.98 6.29
C GLU A 101 -8.24 -2.03 6.36
N PRO A 102 -8.29 -1.04 7.27
CA PRO A 102 -9.36 -0.04 7.28
C PRO A 102 -9.48 0.75 5.97
N PHE A 103 -8.39 0.83 5.20
CA PHE A 103 -8.33 1.55 3.93
C PHE A 103 -8.72 0.67 2.72
N LEU A 104 -9.21 -0.54 2.94
CA LEU A 104 -9.71 -1.40 1.87
C LEU A 104 -11.19 -1.14 1.52
N HIS A 105 -11.97 -0.58 2.45
CA HIS A 105 -13.41 -0.27 2.31
C HIS A 105 -13.73 1.20 2.36
N ASP A 106 -14.56 1.73 1.48
CA ASP A 106 -14.92 3.15 1.46
C ASP A 106 -15.36 3.62 2.85
N SER A 107 -14.95 4.84 3.18
CA SER A 107 -15.22 5.50 4.44
C SER A 107 -15.74 6.90 4.16
N GLU A 108 -16.79 7.29 4.87
CA GLU A 108 -17.34 8.64 4.81
C GLU A 108 -16.63 9.59 5.80
N ALA A 109 -15.60 9.11 6.51
CA ALA A 109 -14.86 9.91 7.48
C ALA A 109 -14.10 11.04 6.78
N ALA A 110 -14.46 12.30 7.10
CA ALA A 110 -13.78 13.48 6.55
C ALA A 110 -12.29 13.58 6.95
N SER A 111 -11.88 12.85 7.98
CA SER A 111 -10.48 12.74 8.44
C SER A 111 -9.67 11.71 7.66
N GLU A 112 -10.27 11.03 6.68
CA GLU A 112 -9.62 10.04 5.84
C GLU A 112 -9.58 10.50 4.40
N VAL A 113 -8.47 10.18 3.75
CA VAL A 113 -8.30 10.34 2.31
C VAL A 113 -7.96 9.02 1.69
N ARG A 114 -8.63 8.75 0.56
CA ARG A 114 -8.32 7.60 -0.25
C ARG A 114 -8.46 7.86 -1.74
N LEU A 115 -7.42 7.53 -2.49
CA LEU A 115 -7.46 7.46 -3.94
C LEU A 115 -7.09 6.04 -4.38
N ARG A 116 -8.08 5.26 -4.83
CA ARG A 116 -7.86 3.95 -5.44
C ARG A 116 -7.85 4.11 -6.95
N LEU A 117 -6.79 3.65 -7.59
CA LEU A 117 -6.58 3.73 -9.02
C LEU A 117 -6.49 2.31 -9.57
N ARG A 118 -7.27 2.00 -10.60
CA ARG A 118 -7.04 0.79 -11.39
C ARG A 118 -5.81 1.03 -12.27
N ILE A 119 -4.85 0.12 -12.23
CA ILE A 119 -3.60 0.19 -12.99
C ILE A 119 -3.41 -1.10 -13.81
N ASN A 120 -2.53 -1.06 -14.81
CA ASN A 120 -2.16 -2.24 -15.57
C ASN A 120 -1.00 -3.01 -14.90
N GLY A 121 -0.74 -4.24 -15.37
CA GLY A 121 0.34 -5.08 -14.84
C GLY A 121 1.73 -4.43 -14.91
N PRO A 122 2.16 -3.87 -16.06
CA PRO A 122 3.44 -3.16 -16.15
C PRO A 122 3.58 -1.98 -15.18
N GLN A 123 2.52 -1.19 -14.99
CA GLN A 123 2.46 -0.12 -13.98
C GLN A 123 2.61 -0.69 -12.57
N TYR A 124 1.87 -1.76 -12.24
CA TYR A 124 1.95 -2.43 -10.94
C TYR A 124 3.38 -2.88 -10.63
N GLU A 125 4.03 -3.58 -11.55
CA GLU A 125 5.39 -4.08 -11.38
C GLU A 125 6.42 -2.95 -11.20
N ARG A 126 6.25 -1.83 -11.90
CA ARG A 126 7.13 -0.67 -11.76
C ARG A 126 6.96 0.01 -10.41
N VAL A 127 5.72 0.22 -9.96
CA VAL A 127 5.42 0.80 -8.64
C VAL A 127 5.84 -0.15 -7.51
N LEU A 128 5.69 -1.48 -7.68
CA LEU A 128 6.12 -2.47 -6.70
C LEU A 128 7.61 -2.34 -6.40
N ARG A 129 8.46 -2.22 -7.43
CA ARG A 129 9.91 -2.01 -7.26
C ARG A 129 10.25 -0.70 -6.53
N ILE A 130 9.45 0.35 -6.72
CA ILE A 130 9.59 1.60 -5.97
C ILE A 130 9.32 1.33 -4.48
N LEU A 131 8.17 0.72 -4.16
CA LEU A 131 7.80 0.39 -2.79
C LEU A 131 8.86 -0.51 -2.10
N GLU A 132 9.32 -1.56 -2.78
CA GLU A 132 10.39 -2.44 -2.28
C GLU A 132 11.70 -1.70 -2.01
N THR A 133 12.04 -0.74 -2.87
CA THR A 133 13.24 0.10 -2.69
C THR A 133 13.13 0.98 -1.45
N TRP A 134 11.96 1.59 -1.24
CA TRP A 134 11.70 2.44 -0.07
C TRP A 134 11.61 1.65 1.23
N ASP A 135 10.97 0.47 1.21
CA ASP A 135 10.97 -0.45 2.35
C ASP A 135 12.40 -0.89 2.70
N ARG A 136 13.20 -1.29 1.71
CA ARG A 136 14.61 -1.64 1.93
C ARG A 136 15.39 -0.48 2.57
N ARG A 137 15.23 0.74 2.05
CA ARG A 137 15.88 1.94 2.63
C ARG A 137 15.48 2.15 4.08
N ALA A 138 14.20 1.97 4.42
CA ALA A 138 13.74 2.08 5.80
C ALA A 138 14.41 1.04 6.71
N ARG A 139 14.43 -0.23 6.29
CA ARG A 139 15.06 -1.33 7.05
C ARG A 139 16.57 -1.18 7.21
N GLU A 140 17.24 -0.59 6.22
CA GLU A 140 18.69 -0.37 6.21
C GLU A 140 19.08 0.99 6.84
N ALA A 141 18.12 1.75 7.38
CA ALA A 141 18.34 3.11 7.90
C ALA A 141 18.98 4.07 6.87
N MET A 142 18.58 3.93 5.61
CA MET A 142 19.04 4.71 4.44
C MET A 142 17.94 5.59 3.83
N LEU A 143 17.00 6.06 4.67
CA LEU A 143 16.07 7.12 4.29
C LEU A 143 16.85 8.39 3.95
N LEU A 144 16.30 9.20 3.05
CA LEU A 144 17.01 10.33 2.48
C LEU A 144 16.99 11.55 3.40
N TYR A 145 15.96 11.66 4.23
CA TYR A 145 15.78 12.78 5.14
C TYR A 145 15.64 12.33 6.60
N PRO A 146 15.97 13.22 7.55
CA PRO A 146 15.64 13.00 8.96
C PRO A 146 14.12 13.05 9.22
N ASP A 147 13.38 13.77 8.39
CA ASP A 147 11.92 13.89 8.48
C ASP A 147 11.25 12.92 7.50
N ILE A 148 10.60 11.90 8.07
CA ILE A 148 9.93 10.84 7.30
C ILE A 148 8.77 11.35 6.43
N ALA A 149 8.24 12.56 6.69
CA ALA A 149 7.24 13.18 5.83
C ALA A 149 7.83 13.51 4.45
N LEU A 150 9.09 13.94 4.40
CA LEU A 150 9.78 14.23 3.13
C LEU A 150 10.03 12.95 2.34
N ASP A 151 10.46 11.88 3.00
CA ASP A 151 10.63 10.56 2.38
C ASP A 151 9.30 10.00 1.85
N ASN A 152 8.20 10.17 2.58
CA ASN A 152 6.87 9.74 2.14
C ASN A 152 6.38 10.47 0.90
N ILE A 153 6.61 11.78 0.85
CA ILE A 153 6.31 12.57 -0.33
C ILE A 153 7.12 12.11 -1.54
N LEU A 154 8.41 11.82 -1.38
CA LEU A 154 9.22 11.31 -2.48
C LEU A 154 8.78 9.92 -2.94
N LEU A 155 8.43 9.02 -2.02
CA LEU A 155 7.83 7.73 -2.34
C LEU A 155 6.59 7.91 -3.22
N VAL A 156 5.66 8.76 -2.79
CA VAL A 156 4.38 8.94 -3.49
C VAL A 156 4.60 9.61 -4.83
N LYS A 157 5.44 10.65 -4.89
CA LYS A 157 5.80 11.33 -6.14
C LYS A 157 6.37 10.35 -7.16
N GLN A 158 7.36 9.55 -6.77
CA GLN A 158 7.94 8.52 -7.63
C GLN A 158 6.89 7.51 -8.10
N ALA A 159 6.03 7.02 -7.20
CA ALA A 159 4.98 6.08 -7.55
C ALA A 159 3.99 6.68 -8.58
N THR A 160 3.55 7.93 -8.37
CA THR A 160 2.60 8.62 -9.24
C THR A 160 3.19 9.03 -10.58
N GLU A 161 4.46 9.46 -10.61
CA GLU A 161 5.16 9.78 -11.86
C GLU A 161 5.39 8.52 -12.70
N GLU A 162 5.65 7.38 -12.05
CA GLU A 162 5.84 6.10 -12.74
C GLU A 162 4.55 5.56 -13.38
N LEU A 163 3.37 5.93 -12.86
CA LEU A 163 2.09 5.70 -13.53
C LEU A 163 1.97 6.54 -14.81
N ASN A 164 2.50 7.76 -14.80
CA ASN A 164 2.44 8.70 -15.93
C ASN A 164 3.57 8.51 -16.97
N ARG A 165 4.47 7.54 -16.75
CA ARG A 165 5.68 7.36 -17.56
C ARG A 165 5.44 7.23 -19.06
N CYS A 166 4.40 6.50 -19.45
CA CYS A 166 4.12 6.18 -20.85
C CYS A 166 2.94 6.94 -21.44
N ALA A 167 2.00 7.36 -20.59
CA ALA A 167 0.88 8.22 -20.91
C ALA A 167 0.40 8.89 -19.62
N GLU A 168 -0.20 10.07 -19.74
CA GLU A 168 -0.82 10.74 -18.60
C GLU A 168 -2.02 9.91 -18.09
N THR A 169 -1.82 9.22 -16.97
CA THR A 169 -2.81 8.34 -16.33
C THR A 169 -3.59 9.11 -15.26
N ILE A 170 -2.88 9.94 -14.49
CA ILE A 170 -3.43 10.77 -13.41
C ILE A 170 -2.94 12.23 -13.53
N ALA A 171 -3.79 13.15 -13.09
CA ALA A 171 -3.40 14.54 -12.85
C ALA A 171 -2.56 14.61 -11.56
N THR A 172 -1.35 15.16 -11.65
CA THR A 172 -0.44 15.32 -10.52
C THR A 172 -0.47 16.74 -9.97
N TYR A 173 -0.19 16.90 -8.68
CA TYR A 173 0.10 18.21 -8.10
C TYR A 173 1.62 18.43 -8.10
N PRO A 174 2.13 19.58 -8.61
CA PRO A 174 3.56 19.85 -8.69
C PRO A 174 4.11 20.27 -7.31
N LEU A 175 4.17 19.33 -6.37
CA LEU A 175 4.77 19.56 -5.06
C LEU A 175 6.29 19.74 -5.22
N ASP A 176 6.78 20.92 -4.86
CA ASP A 176 8.19 21.32 -5.03
C ASP A 176 8.82 21.90 -3.75
N TRP A 177 8.05 22.00 -2.65
CA TRP A 177 8.49 22.56 -1.37
C TRP A 177 8.99 24.02 -1.47
N GLY A 178 8.64 24.72 -2.55
CA GLY A 178 8.96 26.12 -2.76
C GLY A 178 7.99 27.06 -2.04
N LEU A 179 8.26 28.37 -2.14
CA LEU A 179 7.38 29.41 -1.56
C LEU A 179 6.03 29.51 -2.27
N ASP A 180 5.89 28.94 -3.47
CA ASP A 180 4.64 28.93 -4.22
C ASP A 180 3.85 27.60 -4.04
N ASP A 181 4.40 26.64 -3.29
CA ASP A 181 3.74 25.37 -2.99
C ASP A 181 2.72 25.58 -1.87
N THR A 182 1.47 25.77 -2.27
CA THR A 182 0.35 26.04 -1.36
C THR A 182 0.18 24.98 -0.28
N ILE A 183 0.50 23.71 -0.55
CA ILE A 183 0.37 22.65 0.45
C ILE A 183 1.47 22.80 1.50
N SER A 184 2.73 22.89 1.06
CA SER A 184 3.87 22.95 1.99
C SER A 184 3.97 24.27 2.75
N GLU A 185 3.52 25.39 2.16
CA GLU A 185 3.54 26.71 2.79
C GLU A 185 2.53 26.82 3.96
N ASN A 186 1.38 26.15 3.83
CA ASN A 186 0.26 26.28 4.77
C ASN A 186 0.16 25.15 5.79
N ASN A 187 1.07 24.18 5.77
CA ASN A 187 1.01 23.00 6.63
C ASN A 187 2.37 22.70 7.24
N ILE A 188 2.37 22.20 8.48
CA ILE A 188 3.57 21.60 9.07
C ILE A 188 3.97 20.36 8.26
N ALA A 189 5.27 20.06 8.20
CA ALA A 189 5.82 19.00 7.35
C ALA A 189 5.08 17.66 7.52
N SER A 190 4.76 17.26 8.75
CA SER A 190 4.05 16.01 9.05
C SER A 190 2.61 15.94 8.51
N ARG A 191 1.96 17.08 8.24
CA ARG A 191 0.63 17.15 7.59
C ARG A 191 0.69 17.10 6.07
N VAL A 192 1.83 17.45 5.47
CA VAL A 192 1.97 17.57 4.01
C VAL A 192 1.60 16.27 3.27
N PRO A 193 1.99 15.05 3.69
CA PRO A 193 1.55 13.82 3.04
C PRO A 193 0.03 13.67 2.92
N TYR A 194 -0.70 13.93 4.01
CA TYR A 194 -2.16 13.83 4.03
C TYR A 194 -2.82 14.86 3.10
N GLU A 195 -2.38 16.12 3.16
CA GLU A 195 -2.92 17.18 2.31
C GLU A 195 -2.57 16.94 0.82
N TYR A 196 -1.38 16.42 0.54
CA TYR A 196 -0.99 16.01 -0.81
C TYR A 196 -1.89 14.89 -1.35
N PHE A 197 -2.24 13.90 -0.52
CA PHE A 197 -3.16 12.83 -0.94
C PHE A 197 -4.57 13.36 -1.19
N LYS A 198 -5.03 14.32 -0.38
CA LYS A 198 -6.33 15.00 -0.59
C LYS A 198 -6.35 15.73 -1.92
N GLU A 199 -5.27 16.43 -2.23
CA GLU A 199 -5.16 17.15 -3.49
C GLU A 199 -5.12 16.18 -4.69
N LEU A 200 -4.34 15.10 -4.62
CA LEU A 200 -4.37 14.06 -5.67
C LEU A 200 -5.77 13.44 -5.82
N ARG A 201 -6.50 13.20 -4.74
CA ARG A 201 -7.88 12.70 -4.79
C ARG A 201 -8.85 13.71 -5.42
N ARG A 202 -8.66 15.00 -5.13
CA ARG A 202 -9.46 16.11 -5.68
C ARG A 202 -9.21 16.29 -7.18
N LEU A 203 -7.97 16.14 -7.62
CA LEU A 203 -7.56 16.24 -9.02
C LEU A 203 -7.99 15.04 -9.87
N ASN A 204 -8.21 13.88 -9.26
CA ASN A 204 -8.51 12.62 -9.95
C ASN A 204 -9.87 12.00 -9.57
N PRO A 205 -11.00 12.76 -9.61
CA PRO A 205 -12.26 12.24 -9.13
C PRO A 205 -12.81 11.10 -9.98
N GLU A 206 -12.63 11.18 -11.30
CA GLU A 206 -13.13 10.20 -12.27
C GLU A 206 -12.27 8.92 -12.34
N ARG A 207 -11.05 8.95 -11.80
CA ARG A 207 -10.15 7.79 -11.77
C ARG A 207 -10.30 6.97 -10.49
N HIS A 208 -10.97 7.52 -9.49
CA HIS A 208 -11.15 6.87 -8.22
C HIS A 208 -12.09 5.66 -8.36
N VAL A 209 -11.60 4.49 -8.01
CA VAL A 209 -12.38 3.25 -7.93
C VAL A 209 -13.10 3.18 -6.59
N THR A 210 -14.43 3.08 -6.64
CA THR A 210 -15.31 2.93 -5.46
C THR A 210 -15.47 1.46 -5.05
N ASP A 211 -16.06 1.20 -3.87
CA ASP A 211 -16.30 -0.16 -3.38
C ASP A 211 -17.20 -0.96 -4.33
N ALA A 212 -18.12 -0.28 -5.01
CA ALA A 212 -19.00 -0.88 -6.01
C ALA A 212 -18.25 -1.37 -7.26
N GLU A 213 -17.07 -0.82 -7.54
CA GLU A 213 -16.25 -1.14 -8.70
C GLU A 213 -15.09 -2.09 -8.37
N MET A 214 -14.87 -2.38 -7.08
CA MET A 214 -13.87 -3.34 -6.63
C MET A 214 -14.32 -4.78 -6.95
N PRO A 215 -13.38 -5.71 -7.19
CA PRO A 215 -13.72 -7.10 -7.46
C PRO A 215 -14.52 -7.71 -6.31
N ALA A 216 -15.65 -8.36 -6.62
CA ALA A 216 -16.51 -9.00 -5.63
C ALA A 216 -15.77 -10.05 -4.77
N ALA A 217 -14.77 -10.73 -5.35
CA ALA A 217 -13.92 -11.68 -4.63
C ALA A 217 -13.13 -11.00 -3.50
N LEU A 218 -12.57 -9.81 -3.74
CA LEU A 218 -11.91 -9.02 -2.71
C LEU A 218 -12.92 -8.57 -1.66
N MET A 219 -14.04 -7.99 -2.06
CA MET A 219 -15.06 -7.51 -1.12
C MET A 219 -15.62 -8.64 -0.24
N ALA A 220 -15.81 -9.83 -0.79
CA ALA A 220 -16.23 -11.01 -0.05
C ALA A 220 -15.15 -11.50 0.93
N ALA A 221 -13.88 -11.47 0.53
CA ALA A 221 -12.78 -11.89 1.39
C ALA A 221 -12.62 -10.96 2.61
N LEU A 222 -12.81 -9.65 2.41
CA LEU A 222 -12.73 -8.67 3.50
C LEU A 222 -13.94 -8.71 4.44
N ALA A 223 -15.10 -9.13 3.95
CA ALA A 223 -16.30 -9.31 4.77
C ALA A 223 -16.26 -10.57 5.66
N SER A 224 -15.31 -11.48 5.44
CA SER A 224 -15.18 -12.73 6.19
C SER A 224 -14.35 -12.54 7.47
N PRO A 225 -14.92 -12.77 8.66
CA PRO A 225 -14.21 -12.60 9.94
C PRO A 225 -13.08 -13.62 10.19
N GLU A 226 -12.91 -14.62 9.32
CA GLU A 226 -11.85 -15.64 9.44
C GLU A 226 -10.49 -15.16 8.90
N ALA A 227 -10.44 -14.06 8.13
CA ALA A 227 -9.17 -13.53 7.60
C ALA A 227 -8.30 -12.83 8.66
N SER A 228 -8.89 -12.42 9.78
CA SER A 228 -8.23 -11.68 10.86
C SER A 228 -7.49 -12.56 11.88
N ASP A 229 -7.81 -13.86 11.99
CA ASP A 229 -7.26 -14.73 13.04
C ASP A 229 -6.02 -15.56 12.62
N GLU A 230 -5.83 -15.83 11.32
CA GLU A 230 -4.66 -16.62 10.88
C GLU A 230 -3.35 -15.81 10.85
N ALA A 231 -3.40 -14.47 10.80
CA ALA A 231 -2.21 -13.62 10.88
C ALA A 231 -1.62 -13.48 12.31
N SER A 232 -2.39 -13.83 13.34
CA SER A 232 -2.01 -13.65 14.76
C SER A 232 -1.44 -14.92 15.41
N SER A 233 -1.68 -16.11 14.84
CA SER A 233 -1.31 -17.39 15.50
C SER A 233 0.07 -17.97 15.14
N GLY A 234 0.85 -17.30 14.28
CA GLY A 234 2.15 -17.79 13.81
C GLY A 234 3.34 -17.64 14.76
N HIS A 235 3.17 -17.18 15.99
CA HIS A 235 4.25 -17.02 16.97
C HIS A 235 3.87 -17.55 18.36
N GLN A 236 3.61 -18.85 18.46
CA GLN A 236 3.72 -19.56 19.74
C GLN A 236 4.52 -20.86 19.61
N HIS A 237 5.45 -21.00 20.56
CA HIS A 237 6.27 -22.15 20.92
C HIS A 237 7.62 -22.35 20.21
N HIS A 238 8.70 -21.90 20.86
CA HIS A 238 9.58 -22.82 21.59
C HIS A 238 10.54 -22.05 22.53
N ALA A 239 10.16 -21.92 23.81
CA ALA A 239 11.13 -21.63 24.87
C ALA A 239 11.54 -22.97 25.51
N HIS A 240 12.81 -23.33 25.32
CA HIS A 240 13.43 -24.52 25.87
C HIS A 240 13.52 -24.45 27.39
N HIS A 241 13.09 -25.53 28.05
CA HIS A 241 13.44 -25.88 29.41
C HIS A 241 14.97 -25.99 29.57
N HIS A 242 15.54 -25.24 30.50
CA HIS A 242 16.85 -25.53 31.08
C HIS A 242 16.67 -26.40 32.34
N PRO A 243 17.30 -27.58 32.43
CA PRO A 243 17.37 -28.31 33.68
C PRO A 243 18.55 -27.82 34.52
N HIS A 244 18.29 -27.72 35.83
CA HIS A 244 19.27 -27.65 36.89
C HIS A 244 20.42 -28.66 36.72
N SER A 245 21.65 -28.20 36.88
CA SER A 245 22.72 -29.02 37.46
C SER A 245 23.36 -28.27 38.62
N LYS A 246 23.34 -28.94 39.77
CA LYS A 246 24.15 -28.63 40.94
C LYS A 246 25.62 -28.90 40.62
N GLU A 247 26.50 -28.04 41.08
CA GLU A 247 27.73 -28.35 41.83
C GLU A 247 28.19 -27.11 42.58
#